data_AF-A0A5S9R9T0-F1
#
_entry.id   AF-A0A5S9R9T0-F1
#
_cell.length_a   1.000
_cell.length_b   1.000
_cell.length_c   1.000
_cell.angle_alpha   90.00
_cell.angle_beta   90.00
_cell.angle_gamma   90.00
#
_symmetry.space_group_name_H-M   'P 1'
#
loop_
_entity.id
_entity.type
_entity.pdbx_description
1 polymer ?
#
loop_
_entity_poly.entity_id
_entity_poly.type
_entity_poly.pdbx_seq_one_letter_code
_entity_poly.pdbx_strand_id
1 'polypeptide(L)'
;MAARRQLTDGEGFVACFILVLIVGFIIKYIWWVVGAGALVGLFFVGRVVAREVQKRRELAEKREFELRRRADRQHRWMLSGDPRAIYGEQGAAAMRKVAPSPEGDEPVATMATTTAELTALERDKPQAWEWALFTSILLQRRAPLLPRLRDSELGFTPGGGIRVHTGSEFARTLMRLIDEMLTSASQLDSFMAAPAFMAPFHTSDAEAIKHVANRVMDYHERLLEISERCRELSVPSQYADVLADCARLLDVPLQSYREFIAELADVIESLPQVLEHATGVVNMGSVVMDLDLDEVQEGSRLLRRLEAISKS
;
A
#
# COMPACT_ATOMS: atom_id res chain seq x y z
N MET A 1 -32.70 95.83 -11.95
CA MET A 1 -32.14 94.77 -11.08
C MET A 1 -31.37 93.80 -11.96
N ALA A 2 -30.04 93.89 -11.98
CA ALA A 2 -29.18 93.08 -12.83
C ALA A 2 -28.41 92.08 -11.96
N ALA A 3 -28.64 90.78 -12.19
CA ALA A 3 -27.92 89.69 -11.55
C ALA A 3 -26.60 89.45 -12.29
N ARG A 4 -25.48 89.77 -11.65
CA ARG A 4 -24.13 89.48 -12.14
C ARG A 4 -23.66 88.16 -11.53
N ARG A 5 -23.68 87.07 -12.31
CA ARG A 5 -23.02 85.80 -11.96
C ARG A 5 -21.51 86.01 -12.05
N GLN A 6 -20.80 85.94 -10.92
CA GLN A 6 -19.35 85.77 -10.90
C GLN A 6 -19.04 84.27 -11.03
N LEU A 7 -18.33 83.93 -12.11
CA LEU A 7 -17.70 82.64 -12.32
C LEU A 7 -16.55 82.48 -11.30
N THR A 8 -16.60 81.41 -10.52
CA THR A 8 -15.53 80.99 -9.61
C THR A 8 -14.48 80.20 -10.39
N ASP A 9 -13.42 80.88 -10.84
CA ASP A 9 -12.25 80.29 -11.53
C ASP A 9 -11.38 79.37 -10.63
N GLY A 10 -11.77 79.13 -9.37
CA GLY A 10 -10.99 78.36 -8.39
C GLY A 10 -11.31 76.87 -8.31
N GLU A 11 -12.51 76.42 -8.68
CA GLU A 11 -12.93 75.01 -8.51
C GLU A 11 -12.30 74.07 -9.56
N GLY A 12 -12.10 74.55 -10.79
CA GLY A 12 -11.47 73.76 -11.85
C GLY A 12 -9.99 73.46 -11.58
N PHE A 13 -9.28 74.38 -10.91
CA PHE A 13 -7.86 74.22 -10.60
C PHE A 13 -7.61 73.19 -9.49
N VAL A 14 -8.48 73.17 -8.47
CA VAL A 14 -8.41 72.19 -7.38
C VAL A 14 -8.73 70.78 -7.90
N ALA A 15 -9.74 70.64 -8.77
CA ALA A 15 -10.08 69.36 -9.38
C ALA A 15 -8.93 68.82 -10.25
N CYS A 16 -8.32 69.67 -11.09
CA CYS A 16 -7.15 69.29 -11.89
C CYS A 16 -5.93 68.92 -11.02
N PHE A 17 -5.70 69.63 -9.91
CA PHE A 17 -4.58 69.33 -9.02
C PHE A 17 -4.75 67.99 -8.31
N ILE A 18 -5.96 67.68 -7.84
CA ILE A 18 -6.29 66.38 -7.24
C ILE A 18 -6.13 65.25 -8.26
N LEU A 19 -6.57 65.45 -9.50
CA LEU A 19 -6.40 64.46 -10.57
C LEU A 19 -4.92 64.15 -10.84
N VAL A 20 -4.07 65.18 -10.91
CA VAL A 20 -2.62 65.00 -11.14
C VAL A 20 -1.96 64.28 -9.96
N LEU A 21 -2.36 64.56 -8.73
CA LEU A 21 -1.87 63.82 -7.56
C LEU A 21 -2.31 62.35 -7.57
N ILE A 22 -3.56 62.06 -7.95
CA ILE A 22 -4.06 60.68 -8.07
C ILE A 22 -3.30 59.94 -9.18
N VAL A 23 -3.11 60.56 -10.35
CA VAL A 23 -2.34 59.97 -11.46
C VAL A 23 -0.88 59.74 -11.05
N GLY A 24 -0.25 60.72 -10.41
CA GLY A 24 1.13 60.59 -9.90
C GLY A 24 1.26 59.49 -8.85
N PHE A 25 0.27 59.33 -7.98
CA PHE A 25 0.20 58.23 -7.02
C PHE A 25 0.05 56.89 -7.74
N ILE A 26 -0.87 56.76 -8.69
CA ILE A 26 -1.05 55.52 -9.46
C ILE A 26 0.23 55.11 -10.18
N ILE A 27 0.90 56.05 -10.87
CA ILE A 27 2.19 55.79 -11.57
C ILE A 27 3.26 55.33 -10.58
N LYS A 28 3.32 55.94 -9.39
CA LYS A 28 4.31 55.59 -8.36
C LYS A 28 4.06 54.20 -7.74
N TYR A 29 2.79 53.81 -7.58
CA TYR A 29 2.42 52.58 -6.86
C TYR A 29 2.06 51.40 -7.77
N ILE A 30 1.88 51.58 -9.09
CA ILE A 30 1.57 50.47 -10.01
C ILE A 30 2.66 49.40 -10.03
N TRP A 31 3.93 49.80 -9.92
CA TRP A 31 5.07 48.88 -9.86
C TRP A 31 5.07 48.01 -8.61
N TRP A 32 4.54 48.50 -7.49
CA TRP A 32 4.36 47.69 -6.27
C TRP A 32 3.28 46.61 -6.46
N VAL A 33 2.19 46.93 -7.15
CA VAL A 33 1.12 45.96 -7.46
C VAL A 33 1.62 44.90 -8.44
N VAL A 34 2.35 45.30 -9.49
CA VAL A 34 2.96 44.37 -10.44
C VAL A 34 3.99 43.47 -9.76
N GLY A 35 4.84 44.03 -8.90
CA GLY A 35 5.81 43.26 -8.12
C GLY A 35 5.16 42.26 -7.17
N ALA A 36 4.08 42.66 -6.47
CA ALA A 36 3.30 41.76 -5.63
C ALA A 36 2.63 40.64 -6.44
N GLY A 37 2.06 40.96 -7.60
CA GLY A 37 1.47 39.97 -8.51
C GLY A 37 2.48 38.95 -9.01
N ALA A 38 3.69 39.39 -9.36
CA ALA A 38 4.78 38.50 -9.79
C ALA A 38 5.23 37.55 -8.67
N LEU A 39 5.33 38.05 -7.42
CA LEU A 39 5.66 37.23 -6.26
C LEU A 39 4.61 36.17 -5.97
N VAL A 40 3.32 36.52 -6.06
CA VAL A 40 2.21 35.57 -5.91
C VAL A 40 2.27 34.52 -7.02
N GLY A 41 2.49 34.92 -8.27
CA GLY A 41 2.66 33.99 -9.39
C GLY A 41 3.80 32.99 -9.17
N LEU A 42 4.97 33.47 -8.75
CA LEU A 42 6.13 32.64 -8.41
C LEU A 42 5.84 31.66 -7.26
N PHE A 43 5.10 32.10 -6.23
CA PHE A 43 4.69 31.23 -5.13
C PHE A 43 3.79 30.09 -5.60
N PHE A 44 2.80 30.36 -6.46
CA PHE A 44 1.93 29.33 -7.02
C PHE A 44 2.69 28.35 -7.92
N VAL A 45 3.60 28.83 -8.77
CA VAL A 45 4.46 27.98 -9.60
C VAL A 45 5.36 27.11 -8.72
N GLY A 46 5.99 27.68 -7.70
CA GLY A 46 6.80 26.94 -6.73
C GLY A 46 6.02 25.85 -6.01
N ARG A 47 4.76 26.12 -5.64
CA ARG A 47 3.87 25.13 -5.00
C ARG A 47 3.50 23.97 -5.93
N VAL A 48 3.30 24.24 -7.23
CA VAL A 48 3.03 23.20 -8.23
C VAL A 48 4.27 22.33 -8.45
N VAL A 49 5.44 22.96 -8.60
CA VAL A 49 6.71 22.24 -8.79
C VAL A 49 7.06 21.41 -7.55
N ALA A 50 6.85 21.93 -6.34
CA ALA A 50 7.11 21.19 -5.10
C ALA A 50 6.26 19.91 -5.00
N ARG A 51 4.98 19.98 -5.38
CA ARG A 51 4.08 18.80 -5.43
C ARG A 51 4.55 17.78 -6.46
N GLU A 52 5.02 18.23 -7.61
CA GLU A 52 5.52 17.34 -8.66
C GLU A 52 6.84 16.67 -8.25
N VAL A 53 7.71 17.39 -7.55
CA VAL A 53 8.97 16.84 -7.02
C VAL A 53 8.70 15.82 -5.90
N GLN A 54 7.72 16.06 -5.03
CA GLN A 54 7.31 15.10 -4.00
C GLN A 54 6.84 13.79 -4.65
N LYS A 55 5.94 13.85 -5.63
CA LYS A 55 5.49 12.68 -6.38
C LYS A 55 6.63 11.91 -7.04
N ARG A 56 7.61 12.61 -7.61
CA ARG A 56 8.78 11.97 -8.23
C ARG A 56 9.68 11.29 -7.22
N ARG A 57 9.81 11.84 -6.00
CA ARG A 57 10.56 11.22 -4.92
C ARG A 57 9.87 9.96 -4.43
N GLU A 58 8.57 10.02 -4.19
CA GLU A 58 7.75 8.86 -3.79
C GLU A 58 7.85 7.73 -4.84
N LEU A 59 7.70 8.06 -6.13
CA LEU A 59 7.88 7.09 -7.21
C LEU A 59 9.31 6.52 -7.30
N ALA A 60 10.33 7.32 -6.99
CA ALA A 60 11.72 6.86 -6.98
C ALA A 60 11.96 5.91 -5.79
N GLU A 61 11.44 6.24 -4.61
CA GLU A 61 11.51 5.40 -3.41
C GLU A 61 10.81 4.05 -3.63
N LYS A 62 9.62 4.05 -4.26
CA LYS A 62 8.92 2.82 -4.66
C LYS A 62 9.74 1.97 -5.63
N ARG A 63 10.33 2.59 -6.66
CA ARG A 63 11.20 1.88 -7.62
C ARG A 63 12.44 1.30 -6.95
N GLU A 64 13.07 2.06 -6.06
CA GLU A 64 14.22 1.58 -5.29
C GLU A 64 13.82 0.42 -4.38
N PHE A 65 12.67 0.50 -3.72
CA PHE A 65 12.12 -0.55 -2.89
C PHE A 65 11.85 -1.83 -3.69
N GLU A 66 11.16 -1.72 -4.83
CA GLU A 66 10.93 -2.85 -5.74
C GLU A 66 12.24 -3.47 -6.24
N LEU A 67 13.23 -2.63 -6.60
CA LEU A 67 14.54 -3.12 -7.03
C LEU A 67 15.26 -3.88 -5.91
N ARG A 68 15.22 -3.37 -4.68
CA ARG A 68 15.78 -4.07 -3.50
C ARG A 68 15.06 -5.39 -3.26
N ARG A 69 13.72 -5.41 -3.27
CA ARG A 69 12.92 -6.64 -3.12
C ARG A 69 13.25 -7.69 -4.18
N ARG A 70 13.41 -7.27 -5.44
CA ARG A 70 13.83 -8.15 -6.55
C ARG A 70 15.26 -8.67 -6.36
N ALA A 71 16.18 -7.82 -5.92
CA ALA A 71 17.56 -8.21 -5.62
C ALA A 71 17.63 -9.23 -4.48
N ASP A 72 16.87 -9.03 -3.40
CA ASP A 72 16.80 -9.96 -2.26
C ASP A 72 16.20 -11.31 -2.66
N ARG A 73 15.18 -11.30 -3.54
CA ARG A 73 14.62 -12.53 -4.12
C ARG A 73 15.66 -13.29 -4.96
N GLN A 74 16.40 -12.59 -5.82
CA GLN A 74 17.48 -13.22 -6.58
C GLN A 74 18.63 -13.72 -5.70
N HIS A 75 18.96 -13.00 -4.63
CA HIS A 75 19.96 -13.41 -3.67
C HIS A 75 19.58 -14.72 -2.98
N ARG A 76 18.32 -14.85 -2.53
CA ARG A 76 17.81 -16.11 -1.97
C ARG A 76 17.89 -17.27 -2.95
N TRP A 77 17.45 -17.08 -4.19
CA TRP A 77 17.56 -18.11 -5.23
C TRP A 77 19.01 -18.53 -5.47
N MET A 78 19.96 -17.59 -5.38
CA MET A 78 21.39 -17.91 -5.47
C MET A 78 21.84 -18.76 -4.28
N LEU A 79 21.45 -18.40 -3.05
CA LEU A 79 21.83 -19.13 -1.83
C LEU A 79 21.25 -20.55 -1.80
N SER A 80 20.01 -20.74 -2.24
CA SER A 80 19.35 -22.05 -2.28
C SER A 80 19.78 -22.92 -3.47
N GLY A 81 20.59 -22.38 -4.40
CA GLY A 81 20.90 -23.06 -5.65
C GLY A 81 19.65 -23.30 -6.51
N ASP A 82 18.68 -22.39 -6.48
CA ASP A 82 17.48 -22.46 -7.30
C ASP A 82 17.85 -22.23 -8.79
N PRO A 83 17.35 -23.06 -9.73
CA PRO A 83 17.59 -22.89 -11.16
C PRO A 83 17.11 -21.54 -11.73
N ARG A 84 16.25 -20.80 -11.03
CA ARG A 84 15.80 -19.44 -11.39
C ARG A 84 16.86 -18.37 -11.10
N ALA A 85 17.94 -18.69 -10.40
CA ALA A 85 19.03 -17.77 -10.14
C ALA A 85 19.81 -17.40 -11.42
N ILE A 86 20.62 -16.33 -11.35
CA ILE A 86 21.39 -15.78 -12.48
C ILE A 86 22.23 -16.84 -13.21
N TYR A 87 22.71 -17.86 -12.50
CA TYR A 87 23.57 -18.90 -13.06
C TYR A 87 22.83 -20.13 -13.63
N GLY A 88 21.51 -20.16 -13.56
CA GLY A 88 20.68 -21.25 -14.09
C GLY A 88 20.93 -22.62 -13.43
N GLU A 89 20.33 -23.66 -14.00
CA GLU A 89 20.42 -25.05 -13.50
C GLU A 89 21.88 -25.57 -13.43
N GLN A 90 22.72 -25.22 -14.41
CA GLN A 90 24.12 -25.65 -14.46
C GLN A 90 24.96 -24.97 -13.37
N GLY A 91 24.73 -23.68 -13.12
CA GLY A 91 25.40 -22.96 -12.05
C GLY A 91 24.99 -23.42 -10.65
N ALA A 92 23.70 -23.69 -10.46
CA ALA A 92 23.18 -24.33 -9.25
C ALA A 92 23.83 -25.69 -8.97
N ALA A 93 24.00 -26.52 -9.99
CA ALA A 93 24.68 -27.81 -9.88
C ALA A 93 26.19 -27.65 -9.57
N ALA A 94 26.84 -26.61 -10.09
CA ALA A 94 28.25 -26.33 -9.82
C ALA A 94 28.47 -25.83 -8.38
N MET A 95 27.61 -24.94 -7.87
CA MET A 95 27.69 -24.43 -6.48
C MET A 95 27.56 -25.57 -5.46
N ARG A 96 26.61 -26.50 -5.67
CA ARG A 96 26.45 -27.69 -4.82
C ARG A 96 27.69 -28.59 -4.75
N LYS A 97 28.54 -28.60 -5.78
CA LYS A 97 29.77 -29.41 -5.80
C LYS A 97 30.93 -28.78 -5.02
N VAL A 98 30.86 -27.47 -4.75
CA VAL A 98 31.96 -26.69 -4.14
C VAL A 98 31.66 -26.36 -2.67
N ALA A 99 30.38 -26.41 -2.26
CA ALA A 99 29.99 -26.14 -0.89
C ALA A 99 30.66 -27.14 0.09
N PRO A 100 31.24 -26.67 1.20
CA PRO A 100 31.77 -27.56 2.23
C PRO A 100 30.65 -28.42 2.82
N SER A 101 31.02 -29.64 3.24
CA SER A 101 30.10 -30.55 3.94
C SER A 101 29.71 -29.96 5.29
N PRO A 102 28.43 -29.99 5.70
CA PRO A 102 27.97 -29.39 6.95
C PRO A 102 28.71 -29.95 8.18
N GLU A 103 29.07 -29.05 9.09
CA GLU A 103 29.40 -29.39 10.48
C GLU A 103 28.16 -29.09 11.34
N GLY A 104 27.17 -29.99 11.33
CA GLY A 104 25.96 -29.87 12.16
C GLY A 104 24.84 -30.81 11.72
N ASP A 105 24.44 -31.75 12.58
CA ASP A 105 23.37 -32.73 12.36
C ASP A 105 22.00 -32.26 12.90
N GLU A 106 21.87 -30.98 13.27
CA GLU A 106 20.61 -30.48 13.80
C GLU A 106 19.53 -30.43 12.70
N PRO A 107 18.36 -31.07 12.92
CA PRO A 107 17.31 -31.07 11.92
C PRO A 107 16.78 -29.65 11.70
N VAL A 108 16.63 -29.25 10.44
CA VAL A 108 16.02 -27.97 10.04
C VAL A 108 14.50 -28.12 9.96
N ALA A 109 13.78 -27.11 10.45
CA ALA A 109 12.33 -27.09 10.42
C ALA A 109 11.78 -27.14 8.98
N THR A 110 10.74 -27.94 8.79
CA THR A 110 9.92 -27.95 7.56
C THR A 110 8.52 -27.44 7.90
N MET A 111 7.84 -26.83 6.93
CA MET A 111 6.46 -26.36 7.14
C MET A 111 5.52 -27.53 7.47
N ALA A 112 4.70 -27.33 8.49
CA ALA A 112 3.66 -28.24 8.90
C ALA A 112 2.39 -28.00 8.06
N THR A 113 1.95 -29.04 7.37
CA THR A 113 0.71 -29.06 6.59
C THR A 113 -0.49 -29.51 7.41
N THR A 114 -0.26 -30.16 8.57
CA THR A 114 -1.30 -30.66 9.46
C THR A 114 -1.16 -30.15 10.90
N THR A 115 -2.24 -30.27 11.68
CA THR A 115 -2.22 -29.94 13.11
C THR A 115 -1.27 -30.84 13.90
N ALA A 116 -1.14 -32.12 13.52
CA ALA A 116 -0.22 -33.04 14.17
C ALA A 116 1.25 -32.65 13.91
N GLU A 117 1.57 -32.22 12.69
CA GLU A 117 2.90 -31.69 12.34
C GLU A 117 3.20 -30.38 13.07
N LEU A 118 2.20 -29.51 13.26
CA LEU A 118 2.37 -28.29 14.07
C LEU A 118 2.73 -28.61 15.52
N THR A 119 2.05 -29.59 16.13
CA THR A 119 2.36 -30.05 17.49
C THR A 119 3.75 -30.68 17.56
N ALA A 120 4.17 -31.43 16.53
CA ALA A 120 5.51 -31.97 16.45
C ALA A 120 6.56 -30.85 16.35
N LEU A 121 6.32 -29.83 15.53
CA LEU A 121 7.22 -28.69 15.36
C LEU A 121 7.41 -27.91 16.66
N GLU A 122 6.34 -27.72 17.43
CA GLU A 122 6.38 -27.07 18.74
C GLU A 122 7.12 -27.89 19.81
N ARG A 123 7.00 -29.23 19.75
CA ARG A 123 7.65 -30.14 20.68
C ARG A 123 9.15 -30.26 20.40
N ASP A 124 9.50 -30.47 19.14
CA ASP A 124 10.85 -30.86 18.72
C ASP A 124 11.75 -29.64 18.48
N LYS A 125 11.16 -28.47 18.21
CA LYS A 125 11.83 -27.18 18.01
C LYS A 125 13.13 -27.27 17.18
N PRO A 126 13.08 -27.85 15.96
CA PRO A 126 14.21 -27.90 15.04
C PRO A 126 14.71 -26.50 14.66
N GLN A 127 15.86 -26.40 14.00
CA GLN A 127 16.42 -25.10 13.62
C GLN A 127 15.41 -24.31 12.75
N ALA A 128 15.20 -23.02 13.06
CA ALA A 128 14.23 -22.14 12.42
C ALA A 128 12.74 -22.54 12.59
N TRP A 129 12.41 -23.32 13.63
CA TRP A 129 11.03 -23.73 13.92
C TRP A 129 10.07 -22.56 14.13
N GLU A 130 10.51 -21.41 14.65
CA GLU A 130 9.65 -20.24 14.89
C GLU A 130 9.01 -19.74 13.58
N TRP A 131 9.83 -19.64 12.53
CA TRP A 131 9.40 -19.19 11.21
C TRP A 131 8.60 -20.25 10.47
N ALA A 132 8.97 -21.52 10.61
CA ALA A 132 8.18 -22.62 10.09
C ALA A 132 6.79 -22.68 10.75
N LEU A 133 6.70 -22.48 12.07
CA LEU A 133 5.44 -22.47 12.82
C LEU A 133 4.54 -21.32 12.35
N PHE A 134 5.09 -20.10 12.31
CA PHE A 134 4.37 -18.91 11.85
C PHE A 134 3.81 -19.11 10.44
N THR A 135 4.66 -19.53 9.49
CA THR A 135 4.29 -19.71 8.08
C THR A 135 3.27 -20.83 7.88
N SER A 136 3.42 -21.92 8.62
CA SER A 136 2.48 -23.05 8.59
C SER A 136 1.08 -22.62 8.99
N ILE A 137 0.94 -21.77 10.01
CA ILE A 137 -0.37 -21.25 10.44
C ILE A 137 -0.99 -20.36 9.35
N LEU A 138 -0.20 -19.49 8.71
CA LEU A 138 -0.70 -18.67 7.60
C LEU A 138 -1.23 -19.53 6.45
N LEU A 139 -0.48 -20.56 6.04
CA LEU A 139 -0.89 -21.49 4.98
C LEU A 139 -2.15 -22.28 5.35
N GLN A 140 -2.19 -22.84 6.56
CA GLN A 140 -3.34 -23.62 7.03
C GLN A 140 -4.61 -22.76 7.15
N ARG A 141 -4.50 -21.51 7.63
CA ARG A 141 -5.66 -20.59 7.68
C ARG A 141 -6.06 -20.06 6.31
N ARG A 142 -5.12 -19.93 5.37
CA ARG A 142 -5.43 -19.51 4.01
C ARG A 142 -6.14 -20.60 3.21
N ALA A 143 -5.83 -21.87 3.44
CA ALA A 143 -6.39 -23.01 2.70
C ALA A 143 -7.93 -22.98 2.55
N PRO A 144 -8.74 -22.80 3.62
CA PRO A 144 -10.20 -22.72 3.49
C PRO A 144 -10.69 -21.45 2.78
N LEU A 145 -9.87 -20.40 2.68
CA LEU A 145 -10.21 -19.14 2.01
C LEU A 145 -9.96 -19.20 0.50
N LEU A 146 -9.19 -20.18 0.01
CA LEU A 146 -8.78 -20.25 -1.41
C LEU A 146 -9.93 -20.22 -2.42
N PRO A 147 -11.08 -20.91 -2.22
CA PRO A 147 -12.21 -20.80 -3.14
C PRO A 147 -12.74 -19.36 -3.25
N ARG A 148 -12.94 -18.71 -2.09
CA ARG A 148 -13.42 -17.32 -2.00
C ARG A 148 -12.43 -16.32 -2.59
N LEU A 149 -11.13 -16.53 -2.37
CA LEU A 149 -10.07 -15.72 -2.96
C LEU A 149 -10.03 -15.89 -4.49
N ARG A 150 -10.26 -17.09 -5.03
CA ARG A 150 -10.36 -17.31 -6.48
C ARG A 150 -11.60 -16.63 -7.07
N ASP A 151 -12.73 -16.69 -6.39
CA ASP A 151 -13.95 -15.99 -6.79
C ASP A 151 -13.70 -14.47 -6.84
N SER A 152 -12.98 -13.94 -5.85
CA SER A 152 -12.51 -12.56 -5.80
C SER A 152 -11.66 -12.20 -7.01
N GLU A 153 -10.63 -12.99 -7.30
CA GLU A 153 -9.71 -12.79 -8.43
C GLU A 153 -10.41 -12.87 -9.80
N LEU A 154 -11.43 -13.73 -9.92
CA LEU A 154 -12.23 -13.88 -11.14
C LEU A 154 -13.30 -12.78 -11.29
N GLY A 155 -13.49 -11.93 -10.28
CA GLY A 155 -14.56 -10.94 -10.24
C GLY A 155 -15.95 -11.60 -10.19
N PHE A 156 -16.06 -12.80 -9.63
CA PHE A 156 -17.33 -13.49 -9.51
C PHE A 156 -18.26 -12.74 -8.55
N THR A 157 -19.51 -12.54 -8.98
CA THR A 157 -20.56 -11.91 -8.18
C THR A 157 -21.64 -12.95 -7.88
N PRO A 158 -21.94 -13.25 -6.60
CA PRO A 158 -23.04 -14.14 -6.27
C PRO A 158 -24.38 -13.57 -6.75
N GLY A 159 -25.23 -14.42 -7.31
CA GLY A 159 -26.58 -14.04 -7.71
C GLY A 159 -27.44 -13.72 -6.49
N GLY A 160 -28.06 -12.53 -6.44
CA GLY A 160 -28.92 -12.11 -5.33
C GLY A 160 -28.39 -10.93 -4.50
N GLY A 161 -27.48 -10.14 -5.06
CA GLY A 161 -26.84 -9.03 -4.39
C GLY A 161 -27.76 -8.02 -3.69
N ILE A 162 -27.22 -7.35 -2.67
CA ILE A 162 -27.86 -6.26 -1.93
C ILE A 162 -28.20 -5.15 -2.92
N ARG A 163 -29.49 -4.92 -3.15
CA ARG A 163 -29.93 -3.89 -4.08
C ARG A 163 -29.71 -2.51 -3.49
N VAL A 164 -29.03 -1.67 -4.25
CA VAL A 164 -28.88 -0.24 -3.96
C VAL A 164 -29.67 0.54 -5.00
N HIS A 165 -30.58 1.39 -4.54
CA HIS A 165 -31.56 2.01 -5.43
C HIS A 165 -31.20 3.43 -5.86
N THR A 166 -30.32 4.10 -5.11
CA THR A 166 -29.97 5.51 -5.34
C THR A 166 -28.47 5.72 -5.44
N GLY A 167 -28.06 6.74 -6.20
CA GLY A 167 -26.65 7.13 -6.32
C GLY A 167 -26.02 7.50 -4.97
N SER A 168 -26.74 8.27 -4.13
CA SER A 168 -26.23 8.69 -2.82
C SER A 168 -26.04 7.52 -1.85
N GLU A 169 -26.94 6.54 -1.84
CA GLU A 169 -26.79 5.29 -1.08
C GLU A 169 -25.61 4.45 -1.58
N PHE A 170 -25.45 4.37 -2.91
CA PHE A 170 -24.34 3.67 -3.55
C PHE A 170 -22.99 4.30 -3.17
N ALA A 171 -22.86 5.61 -3.35
CA ALA A 171 -21.64 6.34 -3.01
C ALA A 171 -21.30 6.20 -1.51
N ARG A 172 -22.29 6.36 -0.63
CA ARG A 172 -22.08 6.22 0.82
C ARG A 172 -21.63 4.81 1.20
N THR A 173 -22.24 3.79 0.59
CA THR A 173 -21.89 2.39 0.85
C THR A 173 -20.47 2.08 0.41
N LEU A 174 -20.08 2.51 -0.80
CA LEU A 174 -18.73 2.31 -1.30
C LEU A 174 -17.68 3.09 -0.50
N MET A 175 -17.95 4.35 -0.15
CA MET A 175 -17.03 5.13 0.69
C MET A 175 -16.80 4.45 2.04
N ARG A 176 -17.86 3.89 2.66
CA ARG A 176 -17.72 3.12 3.91
C ARG A 176 -16.86 1.87 3.72
N LEU A 177 -17.02 1.13 2.62
CA LEU A 177 -16.20 -0.06 2.36
C LEU A 177 -14.72 0.29 2.12
N ILE A 178 -14.45 1.37 1.39
CA ILE A 178 -13.09 1.87 1.17
C ILE A 178 -12.45 2.30 2.49
N ASP A 179 -13.18 3.04 3.33
CA ASP A 179 -12.71 3.47 4.65
C ASP A 179 -12.43 2.29 5.59
N GLU A 180 -13.32 1.28 5.60
CA GLU A 180 -13.11 0.03 6.35
C GLU A 180 -11.86 -0.71 5.86
N MET A 181 -11.61 -0.75 4.55
CA MET A 181 -10.41 -1.38 3.98
C MET A 181 -9.15 -0.61 4.37
N LEU A 182 -9.11 0.70 4.19
CA LEU A 182 -7.96 1.55 4.54
C LEU A 182 -7.63 1.47 6.04
N THR A 183 -8.67 1.48 6.88
CA THR A 183 -8.51 1.35 8.32
C THR A 183 -7.95 -0.03 8.69
N SER A 184 -8.49 -1.10 8.10
CA SER A 184 -8.01 -2.47 8.35
C SER A 184 -6.55 -2.64 7.92
N ALA A 185 -6.17 -2.07 6.77
CA ALA A 185 -4.81 -2.13 6.26
C ALA A 185 -3.83 -1.30 7.11
N SER A 186 -4.23 -0.11 7.57
CA SER A 186 -3.41 0.70 8.49
C SER A 186 -3.24 0.05 9.87
N GLN A 187 -4.27 -0.63 10.37
CA GLN A 187 -4.21 -1.40 11.61
C GLN A 187 -3.25 -2.59 11.49
N LEU A 188 -3.26 -3.28 10.35
CA LEU A 188 -2.32 -4.35 10.05
C LEU A 188 -0.87 -3.84 10.00
N ASP A 189 -0.61 -2.75 9.27
CA ASP A 189 0.71 -2.13 9.20
C ASP A 189 1.21 -1.73 10.60
N SER A 190 0.37 -1.04 11.38
CA SER A 190 0.67 -0.66 12.76
C SER A 190 0.93 -1.87 13.65
N PHE A 191 0.19 -2.96 13.44
CA PHE A 191 0.34 -4.21 14.18
C PHE A 191 1.68 -4.90 13.86
N MET A 192 2.06 -4.97 12.58
CA MET A 192 3.33 -5.58 12.14
C MET A 192 4.56 -4.73 12.51
N ALA A 193 4.41 -3.41 12.56
CA ALA A 193 5.47 -2.49 12.98
C ALA A 193 5.66 -2.44 14.51
N ALA A 194 4.71 -2.95 15.29
CA ALA A 194 4.80 -2.92 16.75
C ALA A 194 5.97 -3.81 17.25
N PRO A 195 6.78 -3.36 18.23
CA PRO A 195 7.87 -4.17 18.79
C PRO A 195 7.39 -5.53 19.35
N ALA A 196 6.15 -5.58 19.83
CA ALA A 196 5.51 -6.79 20.33
C ALA A 196 5.27 -7.87 19.25
N PHE A 197 5.31 -7.50 17.96
CA PHE A 197 5.18 -8.45 16.86
C PHE A 197 6.39 -9.39 16.78
N MET A 198 7.61 -8.84 16.89
CA MET A 198 8.86 -9.60 16.81
C MET A 198 9.30 -10.17 18.16
N ALA A 199 8.81 -9.64 19.28
CA ALA A 199 9.19 -10.11 20.62
C ALA A 199 9.07 -11.64 20.82
N PRO A 200 7.98 -12.32 20.37
CA PRO A 200 7.83 -13.78 20.50
C PRO A 200 8.92 -14.59 19.81
N PHE A 201 9.49 -14.08 18.71
CA PHE A 201 10.56 -14.74 17.95
C PHE A 201 11.90 -14.62 18.67
N HIS A 202 12.11 -13.57 19.47
CA HIS A 202 13.31 -13.42 20.30
C HIS A 202 13.25 -14.25 21.58
N THR A 203 12.06 -14.46 22.13
CA THR A 203 11.84 -15.28 23.33
C THR A 203 11.52 -16.73 23.02
N SER A 204 11.40 -17.10 21.73
CA SER A 204 11.04 -18.45 21.27
C SER A 204 9.74 -18.98 21.91
N ASP A 205 8.75 -18.09 22.06
CA ASP A 205 7.44 -18.38 22.67
C ASP A 205 6.43 -18.85 21.60
N ALA A 206 6.14 -20.16 21.61
CA ALA A 206 5.28 -20.80 20.62
C ALA A 206 3.84 -20.26 20.63
N GLU A 207 3.25 -20.03 21.81
CA GLU A 207 1.87 -19.56 21.93
C GLU A 207 1.75 -18.13 21.45
N ALA A 208 2.73 -17.28 21.78
CA ALA A 208 2.75 -15.91 21.28
C ALA A 208 3.00 -15.84 19.77
N ILE A 209 3.86 -16.70 19.19
CA ILE A 209 4.03 -16.82 17.73
C ILE A 209 2.72 -17.23 17.05
N LYS A 210 2.03 -18.24 17.59
CA LYS A 210 0.70 -18.66 17.10
C LYS A 210 -0.30 -17.52 17.17
N HIS A 211 -0.32 -16.77 18.26
CA HIS A 211 -1.21 -15.63 18.43
C HIS A 211 -0.97 -14.58 17.34
N VAL A 212 0.29 -14.18 17.12
CA VAL A 212 0.63 -13.18 16.10
C VAL A 212 0.26 -13.68 14.69
N ALA A 213 0.56 -14.93 14.35
CA ALA A 213 0.19 -15.53 13.06
C ALA A 213 -1.33 -15.51 12.83
N ASN A 214 -2.11 -15.86 13.86
CA ASN A 214 -3.56 -15.81 13.79
C ASN A 214 -4.07 -14.38 13.60
N ARG A 215 -3.53 -13.40 14.32
CA ARG A 215 -3.92 -11.99 14.17
C ARG A 215 -3.64 -11.46 12.77
N VAL A 216 -2.52 -11.84 12.14
CA VAL A 216 -2.25 -11.50 10.72
C VAL A 216 -3.32 -12.06 9.78
N MET A 217 -3.78 -13.29 10.03
CA MET A 217 -4.83 -13.93 9.21
C MET A 217 -6.23 -13.38 9.48
N ASP A 218 -6.52 -12.91 10.69
CA ASP A 218 -7.79 -12.23 10.99
C ASP A 218 -7.97 -10.98 10.11
N TYR A 219 -6.90 -10.21 9.88
CA TYR A 219 -6.93 -9.07 8.96
C TYR A 219 -7.12 -9.50 7.49
N HIS A 220 -6.54 -10.63 7.07
CA HIS A 220 -6.73 -11.17 5.72
C HIS A 220 -8.21 -11.53 5.47
N GLU A 221 -8.82 -12.25 6.41
CA GLU A 221 -10.25 -12.60 6.35
C GLU A 221 -11.12 -11.34 6.33
N ARG A 222 -10.80 -10.36 7.17
CA ARG A 222 -11.54 -9.10 7.23
C ARG A 222 -11.49 -8.33 5.91
N LEU A 223 -10.33 -8.26 5.26
CA LEU A 223 -10.17 -7.61 3.96
C LEU A 223 -10.95 -8.36 2.87
N LEU A 224 -10.96 -9.70 2.92
CA LEU A 224 -11.73 -10.54 2.00
C LEU A 224 -13.23 -10.28 2.15
N GLU A 225 -13.74 -10.22 3.37
CA GLU A 225 -15.15 -9.88 3.65
C GLU A 225 -15.54 -8.51 3.12
N ILE A 226 -14.66 -7.50 3.25
CA ILE A 226 -14.93 -6.15 2.73
C ILE A 226 -15.03 -6.19 1.20
N SER A 227 -14.14 -6.93 0.54
CA SER A 227 -14.14 -7.08 -0.91
C SER A 227 -15.38 -7.83 -1.42
N GLU A 228 -15.78 -8.91 -0.75
CA GLU A 228 -17.01 -9.65 -1.05
C GLU A 228 -18.26 -8.79 -0.91
N ARG A 229 -18.39 -8.02 0.18
CA ARG A 229 -19.52 -7.10 0.39
C ARG A 229 -19.64 -6.03 -0.68
N CYS A 230 -18.53 -5.64 -1.30
CA CYS A 230 -18.56 -4.75 -2.47
C CYS A 230 -19.16 -5.47 -3.68
N ARG A 231 -18.67 -6.68 -3.99
CA ARG A 231 -19.17 -7.47 -5.13
C ARG A 231 -20.62 -7.91 -4.97
N GLU A 232 -21.10 -8.06 -3.75
CA GLU A 232 -22.51 -8.34 -3.45
C GLU A 232 -23.45 -7.17 -3.77
N LEU A 233 -22.96 -5.97 -4.09
CA LEU A 233 -23.84 -4.85 -4.42
C LEU A 233 -24.49 -5.04 -5.80
N SER A 234 -25.82 -4.94 -5.84
CA SER A 234 -26.59 -4.90 -7.09
C SER A 234 -27.01 -3.46 -7.36
N VAL A 235 -26.40 -2.84 -8.37
CA VAL A 235 -26.57 -1.41 -8.69
C VAL A 235 -27.20 -1.21 -10.08
N PRO A 236 -27.87 -0.07 -10.32
CA PRO A 236 -28.26 0.35 -11.67
C PRO A 236 -27.06 0.33 -12.63
N SER A 237 -27.30 -0.05 -13.89
CA SER A 237 -26.25 -0.24 -14.90
C SER A 237 -25.33 0.98 -15.10
N GLN A 238 -25.85 2.19 -14.86
CA GLN A 238 -25.08 3.43 -14.91
C GLN A 238 -23.96 3.54 -13.87
N TYR A 239 -23.95 2.69 -12.84
CA TYR A 239 -22.93 2.65 -11.79
C TYR A 239 -22.08 1.38 -11.82
N ALA A 240 -22.31 0.48 -12.77
CA ALA A 240 -21.64 -0.82 -12.83
C ALA A 240 -20.12 -0.70 -13.03
N ASP A 241 -19.67 0.30 -13.79
CA ASP A 241 -18.25 0.57 -14.01
C ASP A 241 -17.55 1.04 -12.72
N VAL A 242 -18.20 1.96 -11.98
CA VAL A 242 -17.69 2.44 -10.68
C VAL A 242 -17.62 1.31 -9.67
N LEU A 243 -18.62 0.43 -9.65
CA LEU A 243 -18.62 -0.74 -8.77
C LEU A 243 -17.46 -1.69 -9.11
N ALA A 244 -17.22 -1.96 -10.39
CA ALA A 244 -16.12 -2.80 -10.83
C ALA A 244 -14.74 -2.20 -10.51
N ASP A 245 -14.59 -0.88 -10.65
CA ASP A 245 -13.37 -0.16 -10.26
C ASP A 245 -13.14 -0.27 -8.74
N CYS A 246 -14.19 -0.11 -7.92
CA CYS A 246 -14.10 -0.29 -6.47
C CYS A 246 -13.78 -1.73 -6.06
N ALA A 247 -14.36 -2.73 -6.73
CA ALA A 247 -14.05 -4.13 -6.42
C ALA A 247 -12.57 -4.44 -6.65
N ARG A 248 -11.99 -3.98 -7.78
CA ARG A 248 -10.56 -4.13 -8.06
C ARG A 248 -9.68 -3.42 -7.02
N LEU A 249 -10.11 -2.25 -6.57
CA LEU A 249 -9.42 -1.50 -5.53
C LEU A 249 -9.34 -2.28 -4.21
N LEU A 250 -10.47 -2.88 -3.79
CA LEU A 250 -10.56 -3.66 -2.56
C LEU A 250 -9.81 -5.00 -2.62
N ASP A 251 -9.46 -5.46 -3.83
CA ASP A 251 -8.67 -6.68 -4.03
C ASP A 251 -7.15 -6.45 -3.90
N VAL A 252 -6.66 -5.20 -3.96
CA VAL A 252 -5.23 -4.88 -3.89
C VAL A 252 -4.58 -5.48 -2.63
N PRO A 253 -5.11 -5.28 -1.41
CA PRO A 253 -4.51 -5.88 -0.21
C PRO A 253 -4.51 -7.42 -0.23
N LEU A 254 -5.51 -8.05 -0.86
CA LEU A 254 -5.58 -9.51 -0.96
C LEU A 254 -4.45 -10.06 -1.84
N GLN A 255 -4.08 -9.32 -2.89
CA GLN A 255 -2.92 -9.66 -3.72
C GLN A 255 -1.62 -9.54 -2.93
N SER A 256 -1.44 -8.47 -2.13
CA SER A 256 -0.29 -8.32 -1.24
C SER A 256 -0.15 -9.48 -0.25
N TYR A 257 -1.26 -9.92 0.36
CA TYR A 257 -1.28 -11.10 1.23
C TYR A 257 -0.84 -12.38 0.51
N ARG A 258 -1.35 -12.59 -0.71
CA ARG A 258 -0.99 -13.74 -1.53
C ARG A 258 0.50 -13.77 -1.82
N GLU A 259 1.08 -12.64 -2.22
CA GLU A 259 2.51 -12.52 -2.49
C GLU A 259 3.36 -12.72 -1.25
N PHE A 260 2.98 -12.08 -0.14
CA PHE A 260 3.68 -12.19 1.13
C PHE A 260 3.73 -13.64 1.62
N ILE A 261 2.58 -14.34 1.66
CA ILE A 261 2.51 -15.72 2.13
C ILE A 261 3.30 -16.66 1.22
N ALA A 262 3.22 -16.46 -0.11
CA ALA A 262 3.98 -17.27 -1.06
C ALA A 262 5.49 -17.05 -0.91
N GLU A 263 5.92 -15.79 -0.79
CA GLU A 263 7.33 -15.44 -0.63
C GLU A 263 7.91 -15.96 0.69
N LEU A 264 7.12 -15.93 1.77
CA LEU A 264 7.53 -16.50 3.04
C LEU A 264 7.61 -18.04 2.98
N ALA A 265 6.64 -18.70 2.36
CA ALA A 265 6.66 -20.15 2.17
C ALA A 265 7.89 -20.59 1.37
N ASP A 266 8.20 -19.91 0.25
CA ASP A 266 9.40 -20.17 -0.56
C ASP A 266 10.68 -20.04 0.27
N VAL A 267 10.77 -19.04 1.17
CA VAL A 267 11.93 -18.90 2.08
C VAL A 267 12.05 -20.13 2.96
N ILE A 268 10.99 -20.54 3.66
CA ILE A 268 11.04 -21.66 4.60
C ILE A 268 11.34 -22.98 3.88
N GLU A 269 10.75 -23.22 2.70
CA GLU A 269 11.06 -24.41 1.89
C GLU A 269 12.53 -24.47 1.45
N SER A 270 13.15 -23.31 1.25
CA SER A 270 14.57 -23.24 0.88
C SER A 270 15.54 -23.39 2.05
N LEU A 271 15.08 -23.18 3.30
CA LEU A 271 15.95 -23.16 4.48
C LEU A 271 16.77 -24.45 4.68
N PRO A 272 16.19 -25.67 4.55
CA PRO A 272 16.97 -26.89 4.69
C PRO A 272 18.17 -26.94 3.74
N GLN A 273 17.99 -26.55 2.48
CA GLN A 273 19.06 -26.56 1.47
C GLN A 273 20.14 -25.51 1.74
N VAL A 274 19.73 -24.35 2.28
CA VAL A 274 20.65 -23.25 2.58
C VAL A 274 21.45 -23.54 3.85
N LEU A 275 20.79 -24.03 4.90
CA LEU A 275 21.41 -24.30 6.19
C LEU A 275 22.27 -25.58 6.17
N GLU A 276 21.99 -26.53 5.29
CA GLU A 276 22.86 -27.69 5.02
C GLU A 276 24.27 -27.27 4.55
N HIS A 277 24.44 -26.07 3.99
CA HIS A 277 25.72 -25.63 3.42
C HIS A 277 26.28 -24.37 4.10
N ALA A 278 25.57 -23.78 5.05
CA ALA A 278 25.96 -22.51 5.64
C ALA A 278 26.63 -22.68 7.01
N THR A 279 27.90 -22.29 7.09
CA THR A 279 28.63 -22.11 8.35
C THR A 279 28.53 -20.66 8.80
N GLY A 280 27.43 -20.25 9.45
CA GLY A 280 27.28 -18.92 10.06
C GLY A 280 25.89 -18.28 9.95
N VAL A 281 25.79 -16.99 10.28
CA VAL A 281 24.54 -16.21 10.14
C VAL A 281 24.21 -16.03 8.66
N VAL A 282 23.15 -16.68 8.20
CA VAL A 282 22.64 -16.51 6.83
C VAL A 282 21.61 -15.40 6.80
N ASN A 283 21.87 -14.36 6.01
CA ASN A 283 20.87 -13.34 5.72
C ASN A 283 20.06 -13.76 4.48
N MET A 284 18.81 -14.17 4.70
CA MET A 284 17.88 -14.55 3.63
C MET A 284 17.13 -13.34 3.02
N GLY A 285 17.54 -12.10 3.32
CA GLY A 285 16.80 -10.90 2.93
C GLY A 285 15.52 -10.70 3.75
N SER A 286 14.85 -9.56 3.56
CA SER A 286 13.59 -9.28 4.26
C SER A 286 12.38 -9.70 3.41
N VAL A 287 11.43 -10.39 4.03
CA VAL A 287 10.10 -10.59 3.45
C VAL A 287 9.20 -9.47 3.98
N VAL A 288 8.78 -8.58 3.08
CA VAL A 288 7.94 -7.43 3.44
C VAL A 288 6.54 -7.64 2.86
N MET A 289 5.53 -7.42 3.70
CA MET A 289 4.16 -7.26 3.22
C MET A 289 4.00 -5.82 2.75
N ASP A 290 4.07 -5.61 1.44
CA ASP A 290 3.88 -4.31 0.83
C ASP A 290 2.39 -4.12 0.49
N LEU A 291 1.71 -3.29 1.26
CA LEU A 291 0.34 -2.89 1.00
C LEU A 291 0.40 -1.65 0.10
N ASP A 292 0.37 -1.83 -1.23
CA ASP A 292 0.37 -0.69 -2.18
C ASP A 292 -0.98 0.03 -2.17
N LEU A 293 -1.24 0.74 -1.07
CA LEU A 293 -2.43 1.57 -0.86
C LEU A 293 -2.25 2.97 -1.43
N ASP A 294 -1.08 3.27 -1.97
CA ASP A 294 -0.80 4.56 -2.58
C ASP A 294 -1.44 4.67 -3.98
N GLU A 295 -1.58 3.56 -4.71
CA GLU A 295 -2.48 3.51 -5.88
C GLU A 295 -3.94 3.80 -5.49
N VAL A 296 -4.34 3.46 -4.25
CA VAL A 296 -5.66 3.83 -3.70
C VAL A 296 -5.76 5.35 -3.47
N GLN A 297 -4.67 6.02 -3.08
CA GLN A 297 -4.61 7.49 -3.01
C GLN A 297 -4.61 8.15 -4.41
N GLU A 298 -3.97 7.55 -5.42
CA GLU A 298 -4.11 7.97 -6.82
C GLU A 298 -5.55 7.78 -7.35
N GLY A 299 -6.33 6.92 -6.69
CA GLY A 299 -7.78 6.79 -6.71
C GLY A 299 -8.56 8.08 -6.44
N SER A 300 -7.91 9.24 -6.34
CA SER A 300 -8.50 10.57 -6.46
C SER A 300 -9.55 10.69 -7.56
N ARG A 301 -9.45 9.96 -8.68
CA ARG A 301 -10.50 9.97 -9.72
C ARG A 301 -11.75 9.21 -9.28
N LEU A 302 -11.59 8.02 -8.70
CA LEU A 302 -12.70 7.20 -8.22
C LEU A 302 -13.38 7.87 -7.03
N LEU A 303 -12.61 8.36 -6.05
CA LEU A 303 -13.13 9.12 -4.92
C LEU A 303 -13.86 10.40 -5.37
N ARG A 304 -13.29 11.15 -6.33
CA ARG A 304 -13.99 12.30 -6.93
C ARG A 304 -15.29 11.91 -7.65
N ARG A 305 -15.32 10.76 -8.34
CA ARG A 305 -16.55 10.25 -8.97
C ARG A 305 -17.60 9.88 -7.92
N LEU A 306 -17.21 9.20 -6.84
CA LEU A 306 -18.11 8.87 -5.74
C LEU A 306 -18.64 10.11 -5.03
N GLU A 307 -17.79 11.12 -4.81
CA GLU A 307 -18.20 12.40 -4.22
C GLU A 307 -19.19 13.14 -5.12
N ALA A 308 -19.01 13.10 -6.45
CA ALA A 308 -19.96 13.67 -7.40
C ALA A 308 -21.32 12.94 -7.38
N ILE A 309 -21.31 11.60 -7.32
CA ILE A 309 -22.53 10.77 -7.23
C ILE A 309 -23.25 10.97 -5.88
N SER A 310 -22.50 11.25 -4.81
CA SER A 310 -23.07 11.56 -3.49
C SER A 310 -23.86 12.87 -3.47
N LYS A 311 -23.46 13.84 -4.31
CA LYS A 311 -24.05 15.19 -4.39
C LYS A 311 -25.20 15.31 -5.39
N SER A 312 -25.41 14.29 -6.25
CA SER A 312 -26.52 14.21 -7.21
C SER A 312 -27.73 13.53 -6.59
#